data_AF-A0A8B2P055-F1
#
_entry.id   AF-A0A8B2P055-F1
#
_cell.length_a   1.000
_cell.length_b   1.000
_cell.length_c   1.000
_cell.angle_alpha   90.00
_cell.angle_beta   90.00
_cell.angle_gamma   90.00
#
_symmetry.space_group_name_H-M   'P 1'
#
loop_
_entity.id
_entity.type
_entity.pdbx_description
1 polymer ?
#
loop_
_entity_poly.entity_id
_entity_poly.type
_entity_poly.pdbx_seq_one_letter_code
_entity_poly.pdbx_strand_id
1 'polypeptide(L)'
;MKTSITIARAFFILARHTSAAEGQTRLPPQAAAAILADGATWSAEAPSGRRKFDLTLNPDGTGRLRGPLFFSQNVNWRVEGPTICLASPFLEKCLEFRETPDGLQGWENGEPDLRLRR
;
A
#
# COMPACT_ATOMS: atom_id res chain seq x y z
N MET A 1 -45.81 33.17 33.13
CA MET A 1 -44.89 32.04 33.41
C MET A 1 -45.10 31.04 32.28
N LYS A 2 -44.30 31.11 31.21
CA LYS A 2 -42.97 30.51 30.95
C LYS A 2 -43.18 29.34 29.98
N THR A 3 -42.65 29.59 28.79
CA THR A 3 -42.85 28.97 27.48
C THR A 3 -42.27 27.57 27.38
N SER A 4 -42.99 26.68 26.70
CA SER A 4 -42.52 25.32 26.36
C SER A 4 -41.81 25.31 25.00
N ILE A 5 -40.74 24.53 24.93
CA ILE A 5 -39.69 24.50 23.90
C ILE A 5 -40.07 23.53 22.77
N THR A 6 -39.87 23.92 21.52
CA THR A 6 -39.89 23.01 20.36
C THR A 6 -38.55 23.09 19.64
N ILE A 7 -37.75 22.01 19.73
CA ILE A 7 -36.47 21.87 19.03
C ILE A 7 -36.76 21.28 17.64
N ALA A 8 -36.47 22.03 16.59
CA ALA A 8 -36.58 21.56 15.21
C ALA A 8 -35.24 20.97 14.72
N ARG A 9 -35.36 19.81 14.08
CA ARG A 9 -34.30 18.92 13.57
C ARG A 9 -33.34 19.61 12.59
N ALA A 10 -32.04 19.53 12.87
CA ALA A 10 -30.99 19.81 11.88
C ALA A 10 -30.85 18.63 10.91
N PHE A 11 -31.13 18.86 9.62
CA PHE A 11 -30.80 17.93 8.54
C PHE A 11 -29.32 18.12 8.17
N PHE A 12 -28.47 17.18 8.57
CA PHE A 12 -27.12 17.07 8.02
C PHE A 12 -27.19 16.26 6.71
N ILE A 13 -27.12 16.96 5.58
CA ILE A 13 -26.88 16.33 4.27
C ILE A 13 -25.38 16.02 4.21
N LEU A 14 -25.00 14.80 4.53
CA LEU A 14 -23.67 14.27 4.24
C LEU A 14 -23.57 14.05 2.73
N ALA A 15 -22.82 14.92 2.05
CA ALA A 15 -22.41 14.70 0.68
C ALA A 15 -21.62 13.37 0.61
N ARG A 16 -22.20 12.36 -0.04
CA ARG A 16 -21.49 11.15 -0.42
C ARG A 16 -20.53 11.51 -1.53
N HIS A 17 -19.24 11.59 -1.21
CA HIS A 17 -18.20 11.58 -2.24
C HIS A 17 -18.17 10.20 -2.87
N THR A 18 -18.81 10.04 -4.02
CA THR A 18 -18.65 8.87 -4.89
C THR A 18 -17.30 9.01 -5.60
N SER A 19 -16.26 8.40 -5.02
CA SER A 19 -14.99 8.19 -5.72
C SER A 19 -15.19 7.10 -6.78
N ALA A 20 -15.44 7.53 -8.02
CA ALA A 20 -15.47 6.66 -9.19
C ALA A 20 -14.04 6.37 -9.67
N ALA A 21 -13.54 5.18 -9.30
CA ALA A 21 -12.44 4.48 -9.96
C ALA A 21 -12.57 2.98 -9.65
N GLU A 22 -13.55 2.33 -10.28
CA GLU A 22 -13.65 0.87 -10.32
C GLU A 22 -12.52 0.31 -11.21
N GLY A 23 -11.80 -0.75 -10.87
CA GLY A 23 -12.23 -1.85 -10.00
C GLY A 23 -11.08 -2.65 -9.38
N GLN A 24 -10.22 -2.01 -8.60
CA GLN A 24 -9.53 -2.67 -7.48
C GLN A 24 -9.47 -1.69 -6.32
N THR A 25 -10.12 -2.03 -5.20
CA THR A 25 -10.16 -1.19 -4.02
C THR A 25 -8.75 -0.99 -3.50
N ARG A 26 -8.32 0.28 -3.39
CA ARG A 26 -7.06 0.63 -2.73
C ARG A 26 -7.07 0.12 -1.31
N LEU A 27 -6.03 -0.61 -0.93
CA LEU A 27 -5.85 -1.06 0.43
C LEU A 27 -5.50 0.13 1.33
N PRO A 28 -6.07 0.20 2.55
CA PRO A 28 -5.48 1.02 3.60
C PRO A 28 -4.00 0.64 3.79
N PRO A 29 -3.09 1.60 3.96
CA PRO A 29 -1.65 1.32 3.97
C PRO A 29 -1.23 0.41 5.13
N GLN A 30 -1.93 0.46 6.27
CA GLN A 30 -1.70 -0.46 7.39
C GLN A 30 -2.10 -1.90 7.05
N ALA A 31 -3.19 -2.08 6.29
CA ALA A 31 -3.63 -3.39 5.84
C ALA A 31 -2.64 -3.96 4.81
N ALA A 32 -2.20 -3.15 3.86
CA ALA A 32 -1.15 -3.53 2.92
C ALA A 32 0.15 -3.90 3.64
N ALA A 33 0.55 -3.14 4.67
CA ALA A 33 1.75 -3.43 5.46
C ALA A 33 1.62 -4.76 6.20
N ALA A 34 0.47 -5.06 6.79
CA ALA A 34 0.24 -6.34 7.47
C ALA A 34 0.34 -7.55 6.52
N ILE A 35 -0.06 -7.38 5.25
CA ILE A 35 0.06 -8.43 4.23
C ILE A 35 1.50 -8.57 3.72
N LEU A 36 2.16 -7.43 3.44
CA LEU A 36 3.49 -7.40 2.84
C LEU A 36 4.60 -7.76 3.82
N ALA A 37 4.45 -7.37 5.08
CA ALA A 37 5.48 -7.45 6.10
C ALA A 37 5.28 -8.62 7.07
N ASP A 38 4.79 -9.75 6.59
CA ASP A 38 4.60 -10.97 7.40
C ASP A 38 5.86 -11.83 7.53
N GLY A 39 7.00 -11.36 6.99
CA GLY A 39 8.26 -12.12 6.96
C GLY A 39 8.37 -13.14 5.83
N ALA A 40 7.33 -13.30 5.00
CA ALA A 40 7.41 -14.18 3.84
C ALA A 40 8.12 -13.52 2.66
N THR A 41 8.68 -14.37 1.79
CA THR A 41 9.31 -13.91 0.55
C THR A 41 8.27 -13.73 -0.55
N TRP A 42 8.28 -12.55 -1.16
CA TRP A 42 7.50 -12.17 -2.33
C TRP A 42 8.39 -12.12 -3.56
N SER A 43 7.91 -12.60 -4.69
CA SER A 43 8.47 -12.27 -6.00
C SER A 43 7.95 -10.90 -6.44
N ALA A 44 8.84 -9.93 -6.62
CA ALA A 44 8.54 -8.59 -7.09
C ALA A 44 8.95 -8.41 -8.55
N GLU A 45 8.07 -7.78 -9.34
CA GLU A 45 8.28 -7.56 -10.78
C GLU A 45 7.84 -6.15 -11.18
N ALA A 46 8.71 -5.42 -11.89
CA ALA A 46 8.37 -4.13 -12.50
C ALA A 46 7.43 -4.31 -13.72
N PRO A 47 6.69 -3.29 -14.19
CA PRO A 47 5.62 -3.46 -15.18
C PRO A 47 6.15 -3.90 -16.55
N SER A 48 7.42 -3.57 -16.85
CA SER A 48 8.11 -4.00 -18.07
C SER A 48 8.64 -5.44 -18.02
N GLY A 49 8.54 -6.13 -16.87
CA GLY A 49 9.11 -7.46 -16.63
C GLY A 49 10.64 -7.50 -16.57
N ARG A 50 11.32 -6.40 -16.92
CA ARG A 50 12.79 -6.32 -17.02
C ARG A 50 13.50 -6.37 -15.67
N ARG A 51 12.78 -6.13 -14.57
CA ARG A 51 13.33 -6.14 -13.21
C ARG A 51 12.49 -7.09 -12.37
N LYS A 52 13.09 -8.21 -11.97
CA LYS A 52 12.53 -9.19 -11.05
C LYS A 52 13.49 -9.39 -9.89
N PHE A 53 12.97 -9.42 -8.68
CA PHE A 53 13.74 -9.64 -7.45
C PHE A 53 12.83 -10.24 -6.37
N ASP A 54 13.43 -10.89 -5.39
CA ASP A 54 12.69 -11.33 -4.22
C ASP A 54 12.70 -10.21 -3.16
N LEU A 55 11.58 -10.01 -2.50
CA LEU A 55 11.38 -9.05 -1.43
C LEU A 55 10.87 -9.76 -0.19
N THR A 56 11.50 -9.56 0.95
CA THR A 56 11.00 -10.00 2.25
C THR A 56 10.91 -8.79 3.15
N LEU A 57 9.74 -8.50 3.71
CA LEU A 57 9.55 -7.43 4.68
C LEU A 57 9.14 -8.05 6.01
N ASN A 58 9.73 -7.57 7.10
CA ASN A 58 9.48 -8.04 8.45
C ASN A 58 8.59 -7.03 9.20
N PRO A 59 7.77 -7.46 10.17
CA PRO A 59 6.88 -6.55 10.91
C PRO A 59 7.60 -5.43 11.67
N ASP A 60 8.90 -5.59 11.94
CA ASP A 60 9.74 -4.64 12.68
C ASP A 60 10.24 -3.45 11.84
N GLY A 61 9.81 -3.33 10.58
CA GLY A 61 10.25 -2.28 9.66
C GLY A 61 11.51 -2.61 8.88
N THR A 62 12.09 -3.80 9.06
CA THR A 62 13.24 -4.27 8.29
C THR A 62 12.83 -5.19 7.15
N GLY A 63 13.77 -5.55 6.30
CA GLY A 63 13.54 -6.45 5.19
C GLY A 63 14.80 -6.72 4.39
N ARG A 64 14.62 -7.52 3.34
CA ARG A 64 15.70 -7.93 2.45
C ARG A 64 15.21 -7.96 1.02
N LEU A 65 16.01 -7.37 0.14
CA LEU A 65 15.86 -7.44 -1.31
C LEU A 65 16.92 -8.41 -1.85
N ARG A 66 16.53 -9.36 -2.69
CA ARG A 66 17.45 -10.27 -3.36
C ARG A 66 17.28 -10.16 -4.87
N GLY A 67 18.28 -9.59 -5.52
CA GLY A 67 18.32 -9.44 -6.98
C GLY A 67 18.89 -10.67 -7.68
N PRO A 68 19.07 -10.58 -9.01
CA PRO A 68 19.79 -11.58 -9.79
C PRO A 68 21.20 -11.83 -9.24
N LEU A 69 21.77 -13.02 -9.48
CA LEU A 69 23.14 -13.37 -9.10
C LEU A 69 23.44 -13.28 -7.59
N PHE A 70 22.43 -13.53 -6.74
CA PHE A 70 22.55 -13.54 -5.27
C PHE A 70 22.94 -12.22 -4.62
N PHE A 71 22.89 -11.09 -5.34
CA PHE A 71 22.99 -9.79 -4.70
C PHE A 71 21.86 -9.62 -3.71
N SER A 72 22.20 -9.30 -2.47
CA SER A 72 21.21 -9.14 -1.42
C SER A 72 21.52 -7.93 -0.57
N GLN A 73 20.48 -7.13 -0.34
CA GLN A 73 20.60 -5.86 0.37
C GLN A 73 19.52 -5.76 1.42
N ASN A 74 19.85 -5.06 2.51
CA ASN A 74 18.85 -4.72 3.51
C ASN A 74 17.98 -3.59 2.95
N VAL A 75 16.69 -3.67 3.26
CA VAL A 75 15.72 -2.61 2.98
C VAL A 75 14.99 -2.32 4.28
N ASN A 76 14.75 -1.05 4.56
CA ASN A 76 13.83 -0.63 5.61
C ASN A 76 12.51 -0.26 4.95
N TRP A 77 11.41 -0.43 5.67
CA TRP A 77 10.11 0.01 5.20
C TRP A 77 9.33 0.69 6.31
N ARG A 78 8.42 1.57 5.90
CA ARG A 78 7.50 2.26 6.82
C ARG A 78 6.23 2.72 6.10
N VAL A 79 5.17 2.91 6.85
CA VAL A 79 3.94 3.55 6.34
C VAL A 79 4.13 5.07 6.37
N GLU A 80 3.86 5.73 5.25
CA GLU A 80 3.86 7.19 5.10
C GLU A 80 2.59 7.66 4.40
N GLY A 81 1.68 8.28 5.17
CA GLY A 81 0.40 8.73 4.64
C GLY A 81 -0.36 7.57 3.98
N PRO A 82 -0.73 7.66 2.68
CA PRO A 82 -1.43 6.59 1.97
C PRO A 82 -0.49 5.51 1.39
N THR A 83 0.82 5.62 1.61
CA THR A 83 1.83 4.77 0.95
C THR A 83 2.61 3.93 1.95
N ILE A 84 3.28 2.90 1.43
CA ILE A 84 4.37 2.19 2.11
C ILE A 84 5.66 2.53 1.37
N CYS A 85 6.62 3.09 2.09
CA CYS A 85 7.92 3.46 1.57
C CYS A 85 8.95 2.37 1.85
N LEU A 86 9.70 1.99 0.82
CA LEU A 86 10.85 1.10 0.85
C LEU A 86 12.11 1.95 0.68
N ALA A 87 13.09 1.77 1.57
CA ALA A 87 14.33 2.53 1.59
C ALA A 87 15.55 1.61 1.73
N SER A 88 16.50 1.78 0.83
CA SER A 88 17.84 1.17 0.85
C SER A 88 18.84 2.17 0.24
N PRO A 89 20.15 1.96 0.34
CA PRO A 89 21.14 2.91 -0.18
C PRO A 89 20.99 3.27 -1.68
N PHE A 90 20.30 2.44 -2.47
CA PHE A 90 20.15 2.60 -3.92
C PHE A 90 18.70 2.60 -4.39
N LEU A 91 17.73 2.53 -3.48
CA LEU A 91 16.30 2.50 -3.79
C LEU A 91 15.55 3.24 -2.71
N GLU A 92 14.79 4.26 -3.10
CA GLU A 92 13.79 4.90 -2.27
C GLU A 92 12.50 4.99 -3.08
N LYS A 93 11.43 4.43 -2.56
CA LYS A 93 10.19 4.26 -3.32
C LYS A 93 8.98 4.13 -2.40
N CYS A 94 7.94 4.90 -2.67
CA CYS A 94 6.71 4.90 -1.89
C CYS A 94 5.53 4.45 -2.76
N LEU A 95 4.84 3.39 -2.32
CA LEU A 95 3.83 2.72 -3.11
C LEU A 95 2.49 2.68 -2.41
N GLU A 96 1.44 2.94 -3.17
CA GLU A 96 0.06 2.58 -2.81
C GLU A 96 -0.21 1.16 -3.29
N PHE A 97 -0.93 0.36 -2.50
CA PHE A 97 -1.21 -1.03 -2.85
C PHE A 97 -2.68 -1.29 -3.10
N ARG A 98 -2.95 -2.22 -4.03
CA ARG A 98 -4.28 -2.81 -4.26
C ARG A 98 -4.13 -4.32 -4.35
N GLU A 99 -5.14 -5.04 -3.89
CA GLU A 99 -5.21 -6.48 -4.06
C GLU A 99 -5.52 -6.84 -5.52
N THR A 100 -4.89 -7.93 -5.95
CA THR A 100 -5.12 -8.58 -7.22
C THR A 100 -5.33 -10.07 -6.95
N PRO A 101 -5.95 -10.83 -7.88
CA PRO A 101 -6.08 -12.28 -7.74
C PRO A 101 -4.75 -13.01 -7.52
N ASP A 102 -3.64 -12.44 -8.00
CA ASP A 102 -2.30 -13.06 -7.93
C ASP A 102 -1.42 -12.52 -6.79
N GLY A 103 -1.93 -11.62 -5.94
CA GLY A 103 -1.14 -10.95 -4.90
C GLY A 103 -1.41 -9.45 -4.84
N LEU A 104 -0.36 -8.63 -4.76
CA LEU A 104 -0.48 -7.18 -4.64
C LEU A 104 0.10 -6.47 -5.86
N GLN A 105 -0.56 -5.40 -6.28
CA GLN A 105 0.01 -4.45 -7.21
C GLN A 105 0.33 -3.17 -6.43
N GLY A 106 1.51 -2.62 -6.67
CA GLY A 106 1.99 -1.35 -6.15
C GLY A 106 1.89 -0.28 -7.24
N TRP A 107 1.51 0.93 -6.84
CA TRP A 107 1.42 2.11 -7.69
C TRP A 107 2.29 3.23 -7.15
N GLU A 108 3.01 3.90 -8.04
CA GLU A 108 3.76 5.12 -7.75
C GLU A 108 3.14 6.26 -8.57
N ASN A 109 2.71 7.33 -7.90
CA ASN A 109 2.12 8.50 -8.57
C ASN A 109 0.97 8.18 -9.54
N GLY A 110 0.18 7.15 -9.23
CA GLY A 110 -0.96 6.71 -10.05
C GLY A 110 -0.62 5.70 -11.15
N GLU A 111 0.67 5.43 -11.39
CA GLU A 111 1.13 4.47 -12.40
C GLU A 111 1.49 3.12 -11.74
N PRO A 112 1.15 1.97 -12.36
CA PRO A 112 1.58 0.67 -11.87
C PRO A 112 3.11 0.59 -11.84
N ASP A 113 3.67 0.07 -10.74
CA ASP A 113 5.12 0.00 -10.57
C ASP A 113 5.62 -1.38 -10.12
N LEU A 114 5.17 -1.93 -8.99
CA LEU A 114 5.64 -3.25 -8.54
C LEU A 114 4.49 -4.23 -8.39
N ARG A 115 4.53 -5.33 -9.15
CA ARG A 115 3.65 -6.48 -8.94
C ARG A 115 4.33 -7.47 -8.00
N LEU A 116 3.66 -7.83 -6.92
CA LEU A 116 4.14 -8.71 -5.87
C LEU A 116 3.28 -9.97 -5.85
N ARG A 117 3.94 -11.13 -5.97
CA ARG A 117 3.32 -12.46 -5.96
C ARG A 117 4.01 -13.35 -4.95
N ARG A 118 3.27 -14.31 -4.40
CA ARG A 118 3.85 -15.41 -3.62
C ARG A 118 4.17 -16.60 -4.50
#